data_AF-A0A1I0MK71-F1
#
_entry.id   AF-A0A1I0MK71-F1
#
_cell.length_a   1.000
_cell.length_b   1.000
_cell.length_c   1.000
_cell.angle_alpha   90.00
_cell.angle_beta   90.00
_cell.angle_gamma   90.00
#
_symmetry.space_group_name_H-M   'P 1'
#
loop_
_entity.id
_entity.type
_entity.pdbx_description
1 polymer ?
#
loop_
_entity_poly.entity_id
_entity_poly.type
_entity_poly.pdbx_seq_one_letter_code
_entity_poly.pdbx_strand_id
1 'polypeptide(L)'
;MDGSDLSPGDVLALTGYGVAGLVGTVVAGFLLPVALDPVQPVVYDALYRPLGPWTATSAATAVQFGLAGALALSAAVLAVEHLGGGRTESVAAVLAVGVLGLVAAVFAGVAVGAPALLATAAADLLLLVVGFLALGRVDASRAGRAAFVGSTPSLALLLVVLAVGLGWGGGYDIVAEPAPESADAAADFADAPELQADLFAPEACENGVCRLALRTYDREAAAGRFLDDNGVRCPLVNAPDARDWGGSFVAAHDGDRYRITCEAYGD
;
A
#
# COMPACT_ATOMS: atom_id res chain seq x y z
N MET A 1 47.19 -3.88 -6.34
CA MET A 1 45.95 -4.31 -5.65
C MET A 1 46.22 -4.06 -4.17
N ASP A 2 45.98 -2.84 -3.73
CA ASP A 2 46.20 -2.46 -2.33
C ASP A 2 44.99 -2.93 -1.52
N GLY A 3 45.22 -3.98 -0.73
CA GLY A 3 44.29 -4.41 0.31
C GLY A 3 44.14 -3.26 1.29
N SER A 4 42.97 -2.63 1.29
CA SER A 4 42.63 -1.62 2.29
C SER A 4 42.48 -2.33 3.63
N ASP A 5 43.56 -2.43 4.40
CA ASP A 5 43.51 -2.93 5.78
C ASP A 5 42.65 -1.98 6.60
N LEU A 6 41.37 -2.34 6.75
CA LEU A 6 40.47 -1.68 7.68
C LEU A 6 40.99 -1.93 9.09
N SER A 7 41.31 -0.87 9.82
CA SER A 7 41.70 -1.04 11.21
C SER A 7 40.52 -1.61 12.02
N PRO A 8 40.76 -2.33 13.12
CA PRO A 8 39.69 -2.79 14.01
C PRO A 8 38.79 -1.63 14.48
N GLY A 9 39.34 -0.42 14.62
CA GLY A 9 38.58 0.79 14.94
C GLY A 9 37.63 1.23 13.82
N ASP A 10 38.04 1.11 12.57
CA ASP A 10 37.19 1.41 11.40
C ASP A 10 36.04 0.41 11.28
N VAL A 11 36.31 -0.88 11.52
CA VAL A 11 35.28 -1.94 11.51
C VAL A 11 34.25 -1.71 12.62
N LEU A 12 34.70 -1.36 13.83
CA LEU A 12 33.81 -1.09 14.96
C LEU A 12 32.92 0.14 14.70
N ALA A 13 33.51 1.21 14.16
CA ALA A 13 32.77 2.43 13.81
C ALA A 13 31.73 2.17 12.71
N LEU A 14 32.10 1.46 11.64
CA LEU A 14 31.18 1.11 10.55
C LEU A 14 30.03 0.21 11.03
N THR A 15 30.32 -0.72 11.94
CA THR A 15 29.30 -1.56 12.57
C THR A 15 28.34 -0.71 13.39
N GLY A 16 28.85 0.27 14.15
CA GLY A 16 28.03 1.22 14.90
C GLY A 16 27.09 2.03 14.01
N TYR A 17 27.56 2.54 12.87
CA TYR A 17 26.71 3.23 11.90
C TYR A 17 25.67 2.30 11.26
N GLY A 18 26.03 1.04 11.01
CA GLY A 18 25.07 0.03 10.55
C GLY A 18 23.94 -0.21 11.55
N VAL A 19 24.28 -0.38 12.83
CA VAL A 19 23.28 -0.55 13.92
C VAL A 19 22.43 0.71 14.08
N ALA A 20 23.03 1.90 14.01
CA ALA A 20 22.29 3.16 14.07
C ALA A 20 21.30 3.28 12.90
N GLY A 21 21.70 2.88 11.69
CA GLY A 21 20.81 2.81 10.51
C GLY A 21 19.65 1.83 10.73
N LEU A 22 19.94 0.64 11.25
CA LEU A 22 18.92 -0.37 11.59
C LEU A 22 17.88 0.21 12.55
N VAL A 23 18.33 0.73 13.70
CA VAL A 23 17.45 1.24 14.76
C VAL A 23 16.67 2.47 14.29
N GLY A 24 17.35 3.41 13.62
CA GLY A 24 16.72 4.61 13.06
C GLY A 24 15.62 4.26 12.06
N THR A 25 15.87 3.27 11.19
CA THR A 25 14.89 2.81 10.19
C THR A 25 13.70 2.11 10.84
N VAL A 26 13.92 1.31 11.90
CA VAL A 26 12.82 0.69 12.64
C VAL A 26 11.95 1.75 13.30
N VAL A 27 12.55 2.67 14.07
CA VAL A 27 11.81 3.74 14.77
C VAL A 27 11.05 4.61 13.78
N ALA A 28 11.72 5.07 12.72
CA ALA A 28 11.10 5.89 11.70
C ALA A 28 10.01 5.10 10.95
N GLY A 29 10.24 3.83 10.63
CA GLY A 29 9.28 2.96 9.93
C GLY A 29 8.00 2.69 10.71
N PHE A 30 8.01 2.79 12.04
CA PHE A 30 6.78 2.72 12.86
C PHE A 30 6.07 4.07 12.98
N LEU A 31 6.79 5.19 12.94
CA LEU A 31 6.21 6.53 13.12
C LEU A 31 5.74 7.16 11.79
N LEU A 32 6.47 6.92 10.71
CA LEU A 32 6.21 7.49 9.38
C LEU A 32 4.85 7.08 8.81
N PRO A 33 4.37 5.84 8.95
CA PRO A 33 3.03 5.47 8.46
C PRO A 33 1.93 6.33 9.08
N VAL A 34 2.05 6.68 10.38
CA VAL A 34 1.10 7.56 11.08
C VAL A 34 1.17 8.99 10.54
N ALA A 35 2.37 9.49 10.23
CA ALA A 35 2.54 10.81 9.62
C ALA A 35 2.06 10.85 8.15
N LEU A 36 2.09 9.70 7.47
CA LEU A 36 1.68 9.51 6.07
C LEU A 36 0.23 9.03 5.94
N ASP A 37 -0.54 9.00 7.03
CA ASP A 37 -1.95 8.62 7.05
C ASP A 37 -2.78 9.34 5.96
N PRO A 38 -2.59 10.65 5.67
CA PRO A 38 -3.31 11.33 4.60
C PRO A 38 -3.00 10.84 3.18
N VAL A 39 -1.91 10.10 2.97
CA VAL A 39 -1.53 9.58 1.64
C VAL A 39 -2.44 8.44 1.21
N GLN A 40 -2.84 7.59 2.16
CA GLN A 40 -3.58 6.36 1.85
C GLN A 40 -4.95 6.65 1.20
N PRO A 41 -5.78 7.60 1.72
CA PRO A 41 -7.03 7.97 1.07
C PRO A 41 -6.85 8.55 -0.33
N VAL A 42 -5.85 9.41 -0.54
CA VAL A 42 -5.58 10.05 -1.85
C VAL A 42 -5.21 9.01 -2.90
N VAL A 43 -4.35 8.06 -2.55
CA VAL A 43 -3.95 6.98 -3.46
C VAL A 43 -5.12 6.03 -3.72
N TYR A 44 -5.89 5.70 -2.69
CA TYR A 44 -7.09 4.89 -2.83
C TYR A 44 -8.09 5.52 -3.79
N ASP A 45 -8.43 6.80 -3.61
CA ASP A 45 -9.39 7.51 -4.47
C ASP A 45 -8.95 7.55 -5.93
N ALA A 46 -7.65 7.79 -6.16
CA ALA A 46 -7.08 7.81 -7.50
C ALA A 46 -7.14 6.44 -8.19
N LEU A 47 -7.09 5.35 -7.41
CA LEU A 47 -7.00 3.98 -7.92
C LEU A 47 -8.30 3.17 -7.82
N TYR A 48 -9.30 3.65 -7.07
CA TYR A 48 -10.55 2.94 -6.80
C TYR A 48 -11.29 2.60 -8.09
N ARG A 49 -11.56 3.63 -8.92
CA ARG A 49 -12.31 3.46 -10.17
C ARG A 49 -11.57 2.61 -11.22
N PRO A 50 -10.25 2.75 -11.44
CA PRO A 50 -9.54 1.93 -12.43
C PRO A 50 -9.26 0.49 -11.97
N LEU A 51 -9.06 0.24 -10.67
CA LEU A 51 -8.57 -1.06 -10.19
C LEU A 51 -9.58 -1.84 -9.36
N GLY A 52 -10.59 -1.18 -8.80
CA GLY A 52 -11.50 -1.77 -7.82
C GLY A 52 -11.03 -1.59 -6.37
N PRO A 53 -11.91 -1.88 -5.39
CA PRO A 53 -11.73 -1.48 -4.00
C PRO A 53 -10.55 -2.18 -3.28
N TRP A 54 -10.45 -3.49 -3.37
CA TRP A 54 -9.39 -4.32 -2.78
C TRP A 54 -8.03 -4.03 -3.41
N THR A 55 -7.96 -3.98 -4.73
CA THR A 55 -6.70 -3.69 -5.44
C THR A 55 -6.24 -2.26 -5.15
N ALA A 56 -7.15 -1.29 -5.10
CA ALA A 56 -6.84 0.08 -4.70
C ALA A 56 -6.37 0.18 -3.24
N THR A 57 -7.00 -0.55 -2.31
CA THR A 57 -6.58 -0.62 -0.89
C THR A 57 -5.18 -1.18 -0.76
N SER A 58 -4.91 -2.28 -1.46
CA SER A 58 -3.60 -2.94 -1.46
C SER A 58 -2.53 -2.01 -2.00
N ALA A 59 -2.83 -1.27 -3.07
CA ALA A 59 -1.93 -0.30 -3.67
C ALA A 59 -1.69 0.93 -2.77
N ALA A 60 -2.73 1.48 -2.17
CA ALA A 60 -2.63 2.61 -1.24
C ALA A 60 -1.75 2.27 -0.04
N THR A 61 -1.99 1.09 0.56
CA THR A 61 -1.17 0.58 1.67
C THR A 61 0.27 0.36 1.21
N ALA A 62 0.48 -0.28 0.06
CA ALA A 62 1.82 -0.46 -0.52
C ALA A 62 2.58 0.86 -0.71
N VAL A 63 1.92 1.89 -1.26
CA VAL A 63 2.53 3.22 -1.47
C VAL A 63 2.87 3.89 -0.15
N GLN A 64 1.97 3.88 0.85
CA GLN A 64 2.22 4.47 2.15
C GLN A 64 3.43 3.82 2.85
N PHE A 65 3.47 2.49 2.89
CA PHE A 65 4.57 1.77 3.54
C PHE A 65 5.87 1.82 2.74
N GLY A 66 5.82 1.76 1.40
CA GLY A 66 6.99 1.96 0.56
C GLY A 66 7.59 3.36 0.75
N LEU A 67 6.75 4.40 0.79
CA LEU A 67 7.17 5.77 1.06
C LEU A 67 7.75 5.90 2.48
N ALA A 68 7.12 5.32 3.50
CA ALA A 68 7.63 5.28 4.86
C ALA A 68 9.01 4.61 4.93
N GLY A 69 9.17 3.45 4.28
CA GLY A 69 10.43 2.71 4.20
C GLY A 69 11.54 3.52 3.52
N ALA A 70 11.24 4.15 2.38
CA ALA A 70 12.20 4.97 1.65
C ALA A 70 12.62 6.23 2.42
N LEU A 71 11.68 6.87 3.12
CA LEU A 71 11.97 8.03 3.98
C LEU A 71 12.78 7.62 5.21
N ALA A 72 12.45 6.48 5.83
CA ALA A 72 13.19 5.94 6.97
C ALA A 72 14.66 5.63 6.59
N LEU A 73 14.88 4.99 5.44
CA LEU A 73 16.20 4.77 4.85
C LEU A 73 16.95 6.08 4.62
N SER A 74 16.27 7.06 4.01
CA SER A 74 16.85 8.35 3.66
C SER A 74 17.27 9.15 4.90
N ALA A 75 16.44 9.13 5.94
CA ALA A 75 16.68 9.86 7.19
C ALA A 75 17.94 9.37 7.91
N ALA A 76 18.16 8.05 7.98
CA ALA A 76 19.35 7.48 8.60
C ALA A 76 20.64 7.92 7.89
N VAL A 77 20.65 7.89 6.55
CA VAL A 77 21.80 8.33 5.75
C VAL A 77 22.04 9.83 5.90
N LEU A 78 20.98 10.64 5.78
CA LEU A 78 21.09 12.09 5.89
C LEU A 78 21.55 12.56 7.27
N ALA A 79 21.10 11.90 8.34
CA ALA A 79 21.55 12.19 9.69
C ALA A 79 23.07 11.98 9.84
N VAL A 80 23.59 10.87 9.29
CA VAL A 80 25.03 10.57 9.33
C VAL A 80 25.84 11.56 8.49
N GLU A 81 25.38 11.88 7.28
CA GLU A 81 26.06 12.87 6.43
C GLU A 81 26.04 14.27 7.05
N HIS A 82 24.93 14.67 7.67
CA HIS A 82 24.80 15.97 8.31
C HIS A 82 25.72 16.10 9.53
N LEU A 83 25.74 15.10 10.41
CA LEU A 83 26.61 15.07 11.59
C LEU A 83 28.10 14.97 11.22
N GLY A 84 28.41 14.32 10.10
CA GLY A 84 29.77 14.19 9.57
C GLY A 84 30.28 15.42 8.80
N GLY A 85 29.46 16.47 8.61
CA GLY A 85 29.80 17.62 7.77
C GLY A 85 29.97 17.27 6.28
N GLY A 86 29.33 16.18 5.83
CA GLY A 86 29.39 15.66 4.47
C GLY A 86 28.57 16.45 3.46
N ARG A 87 28.51 15.94 2.22
CA ARG A 87 27.77 16.58 1.10
C ARG A 87 26.28 16.23 1.15
N THR A 88 25.57 16.84 2.10
CA THR A 88 24.14 16.59 2.34
C THR A 88 23.25 16.90 1.14
N GLU A 89 23.51 17.97 0.38
CA GLU A 89 22.67 18.37 -0.76
C GLU A 89 22.64 17.31 -1.87
N SER A 90 23.82 16.85 -2.31
CA SER A 90 23.91 15.83 -3.36
C SER A 90 23.31 14.49 -2.93
N VAL A 91 23.51 14.10 -1.67
CA VAL A 91 22.94 12.88 -1.11
C VAL A 91 21.42 12.99 -0.99
N ALA A 92 20.90 14.13 -0.53
CA ALA A 92 19.46 14.39 -0.46
C ALA A 92 18.81 14.35 -1.85
N ALA A 93 19.46 14.94 -2.87
CA ALA A 93 18.95 14.90 -4.24
C ALA A 93 18.84 13.47 -4.78
N VAL A 94 19.86 12.63 -4.57
CA VAL A 94 19.83 11.22 -4.97
C VAL A 94 18.72 10.45 -4.26
N LEU A 95 18.58 10.64 -2.94
CA LEU A 95 17.55 9.98 -2.15
C LEU A 95 16.14 10.42 -2.57
N ALA A 96 15.93 11.71 -2.83
CA ALA A 96 14.66 12.25 -3.30
C ALA A 96 14.26 11.66 -4.66
N VAL A 97 15.20 11.58 -5.62
CA VAL A 97 14.97 10.92 -6.91
C VAL A 97 14.63 9.43 -6.71
N GLY A 98 15.31 8.76 -5.78
CA GLY A 98 15.01 7.38 -5.41
C GLY A 98 13.58 7.22 -4.90
N VAL A 99 13.15 8.06 -3.95
CA VAL A 99 11.78 8.04 -3.39
C VAL A 99 10.74 8.25 -4.49
N LEU A 100 10.94 9.24 -5.37
CA LEU A 100 10.03 9.49 -6.49
C LEU A 100 9.98 8.31 -7.47
N GLY A 101 11.14 7.72 -7.76
CA GLY A 101 11.26 6.53 -8.61
C GLY A 101 10.53 5.32 -8.02
N LEU A 102 10.61 5.12 -6.70
CA LEU A 102 9.88 4.07 -5.99
C LEU A 102 8.37 4.24 -6.15
N VAL A 103 7.86 5.43 -5.85
CA VAL A 103 6.43 5.73 -5.98
C VAL A 103 5.97 5.44 -7.41
N ALA A 104 6.69 5.96 -8.41
CA ALA A 104 6.38 5.71 -9.82
C ALA A 104 6.40 4.21 -10.19
N ALA A 105 7.37 3.45 -9.68
CA ALA A 105 7.49 2.01 -9.94
C ALA A 105 6.36 1.20 -9.29
N VAL A 106 5.96 1.53 -8.07
CA VAL A 106 4.81 0.90 -7.38
C VAL A 106 3.53 1.18 -8.17
N PHE A 107 3.29 2.44 -8.54
CA PHE A 107 2.14 2.80 -9.37
C PHE A 107 2.12 2.06 -10.72
N ALA A 108 3.26 2.00 -11.41
CA ALA A 108 3.36 1.31 -12.69
C ALA A 108 3.13 -0.21 -12.54
N GLY A 109 3.70 -0.84 -11.50
CA GLY A 109 3.54 -2.26 -11.21
C GLY A 109 2.09 -2.64 -10.92
N VAL A 110 1.41 -1.86 -10.08
CA VAL A 110 -0.01 -2.05 -9.78
C VAL A 110 -0.86 -1.83 -11.03
N ALA A 111 -0.56 -0.81 -11.83
CA ALA A 111 -1.31 -0.53 -13.06
C ALA A 111 -1.25 -1.66 -14.10
N VAL A 112 -0.20 -2.49 -14.09
CA VAL A 112 -0.07 -3.68 -14.95
C VAL A 112 -0.57 -4.97 -14.28
N GLY A 113 -1.28 -4.86 -13.15
CA GLY A 113 -1.88 -5.99 -12.45
C GLY A 113 -0.90 -6.82 -11.63
N ALA A 114 0.31 -6.32 -11.35
CA ALA A 114 1.20 -7.00 -10.41
C ALA A 114 0.60 -6.92 -9.00
N PRO A 115 0.63 -8.01 -8.21
CA PRO A 115 0.25 -7.96 -6.82
C PRO A 115 1.00 -6.83 -6.11
N ALA A 116 0.27 -5.95 -5.41
CA ALA A 116 0.84 -4.73 -4.83
C ALA A 116 2.09 -5.02 -3.98
N LEU A 117 2.09 -6.12 -3.22
CA LEU A 117 3.23 -6.57 -2.44
C LEU A 117 4.47 -6.92 -3.28
N LEU A 118 4.29 -7.61 -4.40
CA LEU A 118 5.40 -7.96 -5.30
C LEU A 118 5.94 -6.71 -6.00
N ALA A 119 5.05 -5.80 -6.43
CA ALA A 119 5.45 -4.53 -7.01
C ALA A 119 6.28 -3.70 -6.02
N THR A 120 5.84 -3.62 -4.76
CA THR A 120 6.53 -2.89 -3.69
C THR A 120 7.89 -3.52 -3.38
N ALA A 121 7.92 -4.84 -3.14
CA ALA A 121 9.16 -5.54 -2.84
C ALA A 121 10.20 -5.43 -3.97
N ALA A 122 9.78 -5.51 -5.23
CA ALA A 122 10.66 -5.33 -6.38
C ALA A 122 11.16 -3.89 -6.50
N ALA A 123 10.29 -2.90 -6.30
CA ALA A 123 10.64 -1.49 -6.36
C ALA A 123 11.61 -1.10 -5.23
N ASP A 124 11.41 -1.64 -4.02
CA ASP A 124 12.30 -1.44 -2.88
C ASP A 124 13.66 -2.12 -3.08
N LEU A 125 13.69 -3.35 -3.61
CA LEU A 125 14.95 -4.01 -3.96
C LEU A 125 15.73 -3.20 -4.99
N LEU A 126 15.04 -2.67 -6.00
CA LEU A 126 15.65 -1.80 -7.01
C LEU A 126 16.18 -0.51 -6.36
N LEU A 127 15.40 0.11 -5.47
CA LEU A 127 15.81 1.30 -4.71
C LEU A 127 17.08 1.03 -3.89
N LEU A 128 17.16 -0.12 -3.23
CA LEU A 128 18.33 -0.51 -2.45
C LEU A 128 19.59 -0.61 -3.31
N VAL A 129 19.49 -1.32 -4.44
CA VAL A 129 20.63 -1.52 -5.35
C VAL A 129 21.04 -0.22 -6.03
N VAL A 130 20.08 0.49 -6.64
CA VAL A 130 20.34 1.75 -7.35
C VAL A 130 20.78 2.84 -6.39
N GLY A 131 20.13 2.94 -5.23
CA GLY A 131 20.47 3.89 -4.18
C GLY A 131 21.89 3.69 -3.66
N PHE A 132 22.29 2.45 -3.37
CA PHE A 132 23.67 2.16 -2.95
C PHE A 132 24.70 2.57 -4.01
N LEU A 133 24.44 2.23 -5.28
CA LEU A 133 25.33 2.59 -6.39
C LEU A 133 25.38 4.12 -6.61
N ALA A 134 24.23 4.80 -6.50
CA ALA A 134 24.12 6.24 -6.67
C ALA A 134 24.81 7.00 -5.52
N LEU A 135 24.67 6.53 -4.28
CA LEU A 135 25.42 7.05 -3.13
C LEU A 135 26.94 6.95 -3.36
N GLY A 136 27.40 5.86 -3.99
CA GLY A 136 28.79 5.72 -4.41
C GLY A 136 29.22 6.74 -5.47
N ARG A 137 28.32 7.19 -6.34
CA ARG A 137 28.61 8.19 -7.39
C ARG A 137 28.63 9.63 -6.89
N VAL A 138 27.97 9.92 -5.78
CA VAL A 138 27.96 11.26 -5.16
C VAL A 138 28.97 11.39 -4.02
N ASP A 139 29.94 10.46 -3.95
CA ASP A 139 30.97 10.41 -2.91
C ASP A 139 30.40 10.39 -1.48
N ALA A 140 29.27 9.71 -1.24
CA ALA A 140 28.73 9.55 0.09
C ALA A 140 29.78 8.94 1.04
N SER A 141 29.79 9.40 2.29
CA SER A 141 30.76 8.96 3.28
C SER A 141 30.67 7.44 3.50
N ARG A 142 31.76 6.83 3.97
CA ARG A 142 31.75 5.40 4.33
C ARG A 142 30.72 5.12 5.44
N ALA A 143 30.55 6.07 6.36
CA ALA A 143 29.57 6.01 7.44
C ALA A 143 28.13 6.05 6.90
N GLY A 144 27.82 6.96 5.97
CA GLY A 144 26.49 7.06 5.33
C GLY A 144 26.13 5.79 4.54
N ARG A 145 27.10 5.22 3.82
CA ARG A 145 26.93 3.93 3.14
C ARG A 145 26.73 2.76 4.11
N ALA A 146 27.45 2.73 5.23
CA ALA A 146 27.26 1.71 6.27
C ALA A 146 25.87 1.82 6.92
N ALA A 147 25.40 3.03 7.20
CA ALA A 147 24.04 3.27 7.70
C ALA A 147 22.97 2.80 6.70
N PHE A 148 23.15 3.07 5.40
CA PHE A 148 22.26 2.56 4.35
C PHE A 148 22.18 1.04 4.35
N VAL A 149 23.33 0.35 4.35
CA VAL A 149 23.39 -1.12 4.37
C VAL A 149 22.78 -1.70 5.64
N GLY A 150 23.04 -1.07 6.80
CA GLY A 150 22.46 -1.49 8.07
C GLY A 150 20.94 -1.30 8.16
N SER A 151 20.38 -0.44 7.32
CA SER A 151 18.94 -0.17 7.25
C SER A 151 18.18 -1.18 6.37
N THR A 152 18.88 -1.87 5.46
CA THR A 152 18.29 -2.86 4.55
C THR A 152 17.52 -3.99 5.25
N PRO A 153 18.02 -4.62 6.32
CA PRO A 153 17.28 -5.65 7.05
C PRO A 153 15.99 -5.12 7.68
N SER A 154 15.99 -3.87 8.16
CA SER A 154 14.80 -3.23 8.73
C SER A 154 13.71 -3.05 7.68
N LEU A 155 14.08 -2.61 6.47
CA LEU A 155 13.12 -2.51 5.36
C LEU A 155 12.54 -3.88 5.01
N ALA A 156 13.38 -4.90 4.90
CA ALA A 156 12.92 -6.25 4.63
C ALA A 156 11.92 -6.73 5.69
N LEU A 157 12.20 -6.47 6.98
CA LEU A 157 11.27 -6.78 8.06
C LEU A 157 9.95 -6.01 7.93
N LEU A 158 9.98 -4.71 7.62
CA LEU A 158 8.79 -3.89 7.41
C LEU A 158 7.95 -4.41 6.24
N LEU A 159 8.58 -4.85 5.16
CA LEU A 159 7.89 -5.47 4.01
C LEU A 159 7.27 -6.82 4.37
N VAL A 160 7.91 -7.61 5.22
CA VAL A 160 7.32 -8.86 5.75
C VAL A 160 6.10 -8.53 6.60
N VAL A 161 6.19 -7.54 7.50
CA VAL A 161 5.06 -7.09 8.32
C VAL A 161 3.91 -6.59 7.45
N LEU A 162 4.21 -5.80 6.41
CA LEU A 162 3.24 -5.32 5.42
C LEU A 162 2.56 -6.50 4.69
N ALA A 163 3.35 -7.48 4.23
CA ALA A 163 2.83 -8.67 3.55
C ALA A 163 1.94 -9.53 4.44
N VAL A 164 2.31 -9.67 5.71
CA VAL A 164 1.49 -10.38 6.70
C VAL A 164 0.22 -9.60 7.00
N GLY A 165 0.31 -8.29 7.23
CA GLY A 165 -0.84 -7.43 7.54
C GLY A 165 -1.86 -7.35 6.39
N LEU A 166 -1.39 -7.23 5.15
CA LEU A 166 -2.27 -7.21 3.96
C LEU A 166 -2.80 -8.61 3.59
N GLY A 167 -2.06 -9.67 3.89
CA GLY A 167 -2.36 -11.03 3.43
C GLY A 167 -3.38 -11.80 4.30
N TRP A 168 -3.46 -11.52 5.60
CA TRP A 168 -4.05 -12.44 6.57
C TRP A 168 -5.49 -12.15 7.03
N GLY A 169 -6.01 -10.92 6.91
CA GLY A 169 -7.31 -10.59 7.50
C GLY A 169 -8.34 -10.00 6.53
N GLY A 170 -7.91 -9.09 5.66
CA GLY A 170 -8.82 -8.16 4.99
C GLY A 170 -9.49 -8.65 3.70
N GLY A 171 -10.62 -8.03 3.40
CA GLY A 171 -11.32 -8.07 2.12
C GLY A 171 -12.53 -7.12 2.11
N TYR A 172 -13.26 -7.12 1.00
CA TYR A 172 -14.55 -6.44 0.90
C TYR A 172 -15.61 -7.43 0.44
N ASP A 173 -16.78 -7.36 1.05
CA ASP A 173 -17.97 -8.04 0.57
C ASP A 173 -18.97 -7.01 0.04
N ILE A 174 -19.47 -7.25 -1.17
CA ILE A 174 -20.72 -6.63 -1.60
C ILE A 174 -21.84 -7.43 -0.94
N VAL A 175 -22.67 -6.76 -0.16
CA VAL A 175 -23.77 -7.38 0.56
C VAL A 175 -25.09 -6.92 -0.05
N ALA A 176 -25.94 -7.86 -0.39
CA ALA A 176 -27.32 -7.64 -0.80
C ALA A 176 -28.26 -8.18 0.27
N GLU A 177 -28.94 -7.29 0.98
CA GLU A 177 -29.94 -7.64 2.00
C GLU A 177 -31.34 -7.28 1.52
N PRO A 178 -32.40 -8.01 1.92
CA PRO A 178 -33.76 -7.62 1.56
C PRO A 178 -34.08 -6.19 2.01
N ALA A 179 -34.52 -5.36 1.06
CA ALA A 179 -34.91 -3.98 1.37
C ALA A 179 -36.31 -3.93 2.00
N PRO A 180 -36.63 -2.91 2.81
CA PRO A 180 -38.01 -2.67 3.23
C PRO A 180 -38.93 -2.51 2.01
N GLU A 181 -40.15 -3.05 2.04
CA GLU A 181 -41.10 -2.98 0.91
C GLU A 181 -41.43 -1.54 0.47
N SER A 182 -41.25 -0.56 1.36
CA SER A 182 -41.47 0.87 1.10
C SER A 182 -40.30 1.56 0.41
N ALA A 183 -39.15 0.90 0.23
CA ALA A 183 -37.99 1.48 -0.42
C ALA A 183 -38.11 1.33 -1.94
N ASP A 184 -38.01 2.44 -2.67
CA ASP A 184 -37.97 2.44 -4.13
C ASP A 184 -36.59 1.99 -4.63
N ALA A 185 -36.57 1.21 -5.71
CA ALA A 185 -35.32 0.83 -6.36
C ALA A 185 -34.74 2.06 -7.08
N ALA A 186 -33.48 2.36 -6.76
CA ALA A 186 -32.72 3.44 -7.38
C ALA A 186 -31.91 2.96 -8.59
N ALA A 187 -31.70 1.64 -8.72
CA ALA A 187 -30.89 1.04 -9.76
C ALA A 187 -31.45 -0.31 -10.21
N ASP A 188 -31.09 -0.72 -11.42
CA ASP A 188 -31.11 -2.10 -11.88
C ASP A 188 -29.67 -2.54 -12.19
N PHE A 189 -29.45 -3.84 -12.33
CA PHE A 189 -28.14 -4.38 -12.68
C PHE A 189 -27.89 -4.42 -14.20
N ALA A 190 -28.65 -3.66 -15.00
CA ALA A 190 -28.55 -3.72 -16.47
C ALA A 190 -27.14 -3.35 -16.97
N ASP A 191 -26.47 -2.42 -16.28
CA ASP A 191 -25.10 -1.99 -16.59
C ASP A 191 -24.01 -2.90 -15.98
N ALA A 192 -24.39 -3.88 -15.16
CA ALA A 192 -23.48 -4.83 -14.50
C ALA A 192 -24.08 -6.24 -14.39
N PRO A 193 -24.45 -6.90 -15.51
CA PRO A 193 -25.19 -8.16 -15.51
C PRO A 193 -24.38 -9.31 -14.91
N GLU A 194 -23.05 -9.28 -14.99
CA GLU A 194 -22.23 -10.35 -14.43
C GLU A 194 -22.02 -10.19 -12.93
N LEU A 195 -21.96 -8.96 -12.41
CA LEU A 195 -22.02 -8.72 -10.98
C LEU A 195 -23.33 -9.26 -10.41
N GLN A 196 -24.45 -9.03 -11.08
CA GLN A 196 -25.75 -9.59 -10.68
C GLN A 196 -25.72 -11.11 -10.62
N ALA A 197 -25.23 -11.75 -11.69
CA ALA A 197 -25.18 -13.21 -11.78
C ALA A 197 -24.34 -13.83 -10.65
N ASP A 198 -23.19 -13.21 -10.33
CA ASP A 198 -22.29 -13.69 -9.29
C ASP A 198 -22.81 -13.38 -7.88
N LEU A 199 -23.37 -12.18 -7.67
CA LEU A 199 -23.90 -11.76 -6.37
C LEU A 199 -25.14 -12.55 -5.95
N PHE A 200 -26.04 -12.87 -6.89
CA PHE A 200 -27.26 -13.64 -6.63
C PHE A 200 -27.11 -15.13 -6.96
N ALA A 201 -25.88 -15.61 -7.14
CA ALA A 201 -25.63 -17.04 -7.28
C ALA A 201 -26.11 -17.79 -6.01
N PRO A 202 -26.68 -19.00 -6.13
CA PRO A 202 -27.19 -19.75 -4.98
C PRO A 202 -26.16 -19.97 -3.86
N GLU A 203 -24.88 -20.03 -4.21
CA GLU A 203 -23.75 -20.18 -3.30
C GLU A 203 -23.33 -18.89 -2.59
N ALA A 204 -23.68 -17.73 -3.13
CA ALA A 204 -23.45 -16.43 -2.53
C ALA A 204 -24.55 -16.04 -1.53
N CYS A 205 -25.71 -16.73 -1.55
CA CYS A 205 -26.89 -16.37 -0.77
C CYS A 205 -27.14 -17.33 0.39
N GLU A 206 -27.21 -16.79 1.61
CA GLU A 206 -27.59 -17.51 2.81
C GLU A 206 -28.68 -16.73 3.58
N ASN A 207 -29.79 -17.41 3.92
CA ASN A 207 -30.92 -16.82 4.67
C ASN A 207 -31.49 -15.52 4.05
N GLY A 208 -31.47 -15.40 2.72
CA GLY A 208 -31.97 -14.23 1.99
C GLY A 208 -30.98 -13.05 1.93
N VAL A 209 -29.79 -13.18 2.51
CA VAL A 209 -28.68 -12.23 2.36
C VAL A 209 -27.66 -12.82 1.40
N CYS A 210 -27.29 -12.07 0.37
CA CYS A 210 -26.27 -12.49 -0.59
C CYS A 210 -24.98 -11.70 -0.40
N ARG A 211 -23.83 -12.37 -0.49
CA ARG A 211 -22.51 -11.80 -0.26
C ARG A 211 -21.57 -12.20 -1.38
N LEU A 212 -20.91 -11.21 -1.98
CA LEU A 212 -19.88 -11.44 -2.97
C LEU A 212 -18.56 -10.84 -2.49
N ALA A 213 -17.58 -11.71 -2.22
CA ALA A 213 -16.23 -11.29 -1.89
C ALA A 213 -15.54 -10.67 -3.10
N LEU A 214 -15.07 -9.43 -2.96
CA LEU A 214 -14.33 -8.70 -3.98
C LEU A 214 -12.85 -9.05 -4.01
N ARG A 215 -12.32 -9.62 -2.94
CA ARG A 215 -10.94 -10.10 -2.92
C ARG A 215 -10.81 -11.21 -3.96
N THR A 216 -9.83 -11.09 -4.86
CA THR A 216 -9.59 -12.02 -5.98
C THR A 216 -10.74 -12.16 -6.97
N TYR A 217 -11.72 -11.26 -6.94
CA TYR A 217 -12.81 -11.25 -7.90
C TYR A 217 -12.32 -10.69 -9.24
N ASP A 218 -12.44 -11.47 -10.32
CA ASP A 218 -11.90 -11.10 -11.63
C ASP A 218 -12.49 -9.79 -12.20
N ARG A 219 -13.67 -9.40 -11.74
CA ARG A 219 -14.39 -8.20 -12.20
C ARG A 219 -14.49 -7.12 -11.13
N GLU A 220 -13.56 -7.12 -10.18
CA GLU A 220 -13.49 -6.18 -9.06
C GLU A 220 -13.66 -4.71 -9.50
N ALA A 221 -12.94 -4.28 -10.54
CA ALA A 221 -13.01 -2.91 -11.05
C ALA A 221 -14.37 -2.56 -11.68
N ALA A 222 -15.08 -3.53 -12.25
CA ALA A 222 -16.44 -3.31 -12.76
C ALA A 222 -17.43 -3.20 -11.61
N ALA A 223 -17.33 -4.07 -10.60
CA ALA A 223 -18.15 -4.02 -9.41
C ALA A 223 -17.96 -2.71 -8.62
N GLY A 224 -16.72 -2.30 -8.40
CA GLY A 224 -16.40 -1.02 -7.74
C GLY A 224 -16.97 0.20 -8.48
N ARG A 225 -16.93 0.20 -9.82
CA ARG A 225 -17.55 1.27 -10.64
C ARG A 225 -19.07 1.28 -10.52
N PHE A 226 -19.71 0.12 -10.57
CA PHE A 226 -21.16 0.02 -10.40
C PHE A 226 -21.61 0.55 -9.03
N LEU A 227 -20.89 0.22 -7.95
CA LEU A 227 -21.17 0.79 -6.63
C LEU A 227 -20.99 2.31 -6.62
N ASP A 228 -19.87 2.82 -7.15
CA ASP A 228 -19.54 4.26 -7.19
C ASP A 228 -20.59 5.08 -7.95
N ASP A 229 -21.02 4.56 -9.10
CA ASP A 229 -22.02 5.20 -9.97
C ASP A 229 -23.40 5.25 -9.29
N ASN A 230 -23.65 4.38 -8.31
CA ASN A 230 -24.85 4.34 -7.48
C ASN A 230 -24.67 4.97 -6.09
N GLY A 231 -23.58 5.72 -5.87
CA GLY A 231 -23.34 6.48 -4.65
C GLY A 231 -22.88 5.63 -3.45
N VAL A 232 -22.36 4.43 -3.70
CA VAL A 232 -21.81 3.54 -2.66
C VAL A 232 -20.33 3.31 -2.89
N ARG A 233 -19.55 3.39 -1.82
CA ARG A 233 -18.14 3.04 -1.83
C ARG A 233 -17.84 2.03 -0.75
N CYS A 234 -16.90 1.14 -1.06
CA CYS A 234 -16.29 0.32 -0.04
C CYS A 234 -15.43 1.23 0.86
N PRO A 235 -15.53 1.12 2.19
CA PRO A 235 -14.67 1.90 3.09
C PRO A 235 -13.21 1.49 2.92
N LEU A 236 -12.24 2.37 3.14
CA LEU A 236 -10.82 1.98 3.15
C LEU A 236 -10.51 1.14 4.39
N VAL A 237 -10.10 -0.13 4.20
CA VAL A 237 -9.60 -0.99 5.30
C VAL A 237 -8.40 -0.32 5.98
N ASN A 238 -8.39 -0.32 7.32
CA ASN A 238 -7.40 0.31 8.20
C ASN A 238 -7.45 1.85 8.33
N ALA A 239 -8.46 2.53 7.77
CA ALA A 239 -8.64 3.98 7.98
C ALA A 239 -9.68 4.25 9.10
N PRO A 240 -9.28 4.77 10.27
CA PRO A 240 -10.18 4.95 11.42
C PRO A 240 -11.33 5.95 11.16
N ASP A 241 -11.15 6.89 10.22
CA ASP A 241 -12.13 7.92 9.85
C ASP A 241 -12.96 7.55 8.60
N ALA A 242 -12.75 6.39 7.97
CA ALA A 242 -13.48 5.96 6.77
C ALA A 242 -14.95 5.54 7.03
N ARG A 243 -15.50 5.83 8.22
CA ARG A 243 -16.90 5.53 8.57
C ARG A 243 -17.90 6.29 7.69
N ASP A 244 -17.50 7.40 7.10
CA ASP A 244 -18.36 8.24 6.23
C ASP A 244 -18.31 7.82 4.75
N TRP A 245 -17.53 6.80 4.38
CA TRP A 245 -17.45 6.31 2.99
C TRP A 245 -18.52 5.27 2.68
N GLY A 246 -19.17 4.75 3.73
CA GLY A 246 -20.25 3.78 3.62
C GLY A 246 -21.53 4.44 3.10
N GLY A 247 -22.12 3.81 2.10
CA GLY A 247 -23.43 4.14 1.56
C GLY A 247 -24.23 2.86 1.29
N SER A 248 -25.51 3.03 0.98
CA SER A 248 -26.34 1.95 0.47
C SER A 248 -27.25 2.47 -0.63
N PHE A 249 -27.51 1.65 -1.64
CA PHE A 249 -28.61 1.91 -2.59
C PHE A 249 -29.54 0.70 -2.64
N VAL A 250 -30.71 0.87 -3.24
CA VAL A 250 -31.66 -0.23 -3.43
C VAL A 250 -31.67 -0.62 -4.91
N ALA A 251 -31.45 -1.90 -5.18
CA ALA A 251 -31.49 -2.49 -6.50
C ALA A 251 -32.62 -3.51 -6.61
N ALA A 252 -33.18 -3.65 -7.80
CA ALA A 252 -34.18 -4.68 -8.09
C ALA A 252 -33.56 -5.91 -8.76
N HIS A 253 -33.96 -7.11 -8.34
CA HIS A 253 -33.61 -8.38 -8.97
C HIS A 253 -34.79 -9.34 -8.89
N ASP A 254 -35.20 -9.93 -10.02
CA ASP A 254 -36.29 -10.90 -10.14
C ASP A 254 -37.64 -10.48 -9.50
N GLY A 255 -37.88 -9.16 -9.43
CA GLY A 255 -39.08 -8.57 -8.85
C GLY A 255 -38.96 -8.23 -7.37
N ASP A 256 -37.90 -8.69 -6.70
CA ASP A 256 -37.56 -8.37 -5.32
C ASP A 256 -36.60 -7.17 -5.25
N ARG A 257 -36.52 -6.56 -4.05
CA ARG A 257 -35.68 -5.39 -3.80
C ARG A 257 -34.62 -5.69 -2.75
N TYR A 258 -33.40 -5.28 -3.03
CA TYR A 258 -32.24 -5.52 -2.19
C TYR A 258 -31.55 -4.20 -1.87
N ARG A 259 -31.24 -3.97 -0.60
CA ARG A 259 -30.28 -2.96 -0.17
C ARG A 259 -28.89 -3.50 -0.44
N ILE A 260 -28.14 -2.79 -1.27
CA ILE A 260 -26.77 -3.11 -1.63
C ILE A 260 -25.83 -2.21 -0.82
N THR A 261 -24.88 -2.83 -0.11
CA THR A 261 -23.80 -2.18 0.63
C THR A 261 -22.45 -2.79 0.24
N CYS A 262 -21.37 -2.10 0.60
CA CYS A 262 -20.03 -2.69 0.56
C CYS A 262 -19.40 -2.61 1.95
N GLU A 263 -19.02 -3.76 2.49
CA GLU A 263 -18.51 -3.91 3.84
C GLU A 263 -17.06 -4.42 3.80
N ALA A 264 -16.20 -3.83 4.64
CA ALA A 264 -14.89 -4.42 4.91
C ALA A 264 -15.08 -5.63 5.84
N TYR A 265 -14.42 -6.75 5.54
CA TYR A 265 -14.29 -7.89 6.46
C TYR A 265 -12.83 -8.15 6.76
N GLY A 266 -12.54 -8.62 7.97
CA GLY A 266 -11.19 -8.86 8.46
C GLY A 266 -10.87 -8.06 9.70
N ASP A 267 -10.68 -8.76 10.82
CA ASP A 267 -10.15 -8.23 12.08
C ASP A 267 -8.60 -8.20 12.07
#